data_AF-A0A699ZDD5-F1
#
_entry.id   AF-A0A699ZDD5-F1
#
_cell.length_a   1.000
_cell.length_b   1.000
_cell.length_c   1.000
_cell.angle_alpha   90.00
_cell.angle_beta   90.00
_cell.angle_gamma   90.00
#
_symmetry.space_group_name_H-M   'P 1'
#
loop_
_entity.id
_entity.type
_entity.pdbx_description
1 polymer ?
#
loop_
_entity_poly.entity_id
_entity_poly.type
_entity_poly.pdbx_seq_one_letter_code
_entity_poly.pdbx_strand_id
1 'polypeptide(L)'
;MAADVTPMWRFSKPVNSEPTRCLYVTGWPAEQFEYLQVLFAAYGPVELVRPSDIASSYCFAMFATAPCAQAALAGLNNMPCEASPSARKLCLRYSNATMQPQQLHPENMLGCLTLTIHAFQQSAPPPATARTSDQLGVPGLQLLHEFVSPGEEIELLNAVAHGPWQHLAKRRVQHFGWEFDYSVRG
;
A
#
# COMPACT_ATOMS: atom_id res chain seq x y z
N MET A 1 24.61 14.18 -25.13
CA MET A 1 23.15 13.98 -25.12
C MET A 1 22.69 14.12 -23.68
N ALA A 2 21.98 15.20 -23.34
CA ALA A 2 21.52 15.41 -21.97
C ALA A 2 20.45 14.36 -21.65
N ALA A 3 20.59 13.66 -20.52
CA ALA A 3 19.54 12.77 -20.04
C ALA A 3 18.28 13.59 -19.79
N ASP A 4 17.16 13.16 -20.36
CA ASP A 4 15.87 13.81 -20.16
C ASP A 4 15.40 13.51 -18.72
N VAL A 5 15.41 14.53 -17.87
CA VAL A 5 15.07 14.41 -16.46
C VAL A 5 13.63 14.83 -16.29
N THR A 6 12.71 13.87 -16.28
CA THR A 6 11.30 14.17 -15.99
C THR A 6 11.14 14.38 -14.49
N PRO A 7 10.59 15.52 -14.05
CA PRO A 7 10.41 15.79 -12.63
C PRO A 7 9.25 14.94 -12.10
N MET A 8 9.49 14.20 -11.01
CA MET A 8 8.49 13.33 -10.38
C MET A 8 8.26 13.74 -8.92
N TRP A 9 6.99 13.76 -8.50
CA TRP A 9 6.64 13.99 -7.10
C TRP A 9 6.94 12.76 -6.24
N ARG A 10 7.84 12.91 -5.27
CA ARG A 10 8.04 11.92 -4.20
C ARG A 10 7.27 12.33 -2.95
N PHE A 11 6.32 11.48 -2.56
CA PHE A 11 5.53 11.65 -1.36
C PHE A 11 6.17 10.91 -0.18
N SER A 12 6.01 11.46 1.01
CA SER A 12 6.48 10.88 2.27
C SER A 12 5.30 10.39 3.11
N LYS A 13 5.51 9.36 3.93
CA LYS A 13 4.49 8.98 4.91
C LYS A 13 4.28 10.11 5.94
N PRO A 14 3.11 10.20 6.59
CA PRO A 14 2.84 11.23 7.59
C PRO A 14 3.83 11.12 8.75
N VAL A 15 4.67 12.15 8.93
CA VAL A 15 5.58 12.26 10.09
C VAL A 15 5.08 13.34 11.06
N ASN A 16 4.53 14.45 10.54
CA ASN A 16 4.08 15.61 11.32
C ASN A 16 2.66 16.08 10.92
N SER A 17 2.01 16.85 11.80
CA SER A 17 0.60 17.28 11.71
C SER A 17 0.38 18.65 11.07
N GLU A 18 1.41 19.28 10.51
CA GLU A 18 1.27 20.60 9.91
C GLU A 18 0.44 20.55 8.61
N PRO A 19 -0.46 21.52 8.38
CA PRO A 19 -1.22 21.58 7.15
C PRO A 19 -0.34 21.68 5.91
N THR A 20 -0.44 20.69 5.04
CA THR A 20 0.18 20.69 3.72
C THR A 20 -0.89 20.60 2.64
N ARG A 21 -0.51 20.87 1.39
CA ARG A 21 -1.39 20.64 0.24
C ARG A 21 -1.52 19.16 -0.15
N CYS A 22 -0.78 18.25 0.50
CA CYS A 22 -0.79 16.83 0.16
C CYS A 22 -1.35 15.99 1.30
N LEU A 23 -2.19 15.01 0.96
CA LEU A 23 -2.83 14.11 1.90
C LEU A 23 -2.40 12.67 1.65
N TYR A 24 -2.12 11.96 2.74
CA TYR A 24 -2.02 10.52 2.80
C TYR A 24 -3.41 9.96 3.12
N VAL A 25 -3.93 9.09 2.26
CA VAL A 25 -5.31 8.61 2.32
C VAL A 25 -5.32 7.09 2.50
N THR A 26 -6.00 6.62 3.53
CA THR A 26 -6.16 5.19 3.86
C THR A 26 -7.63 4.85 4.09
N GLY A 27 -7.97 3.57 4.03
CA GLY A 27 -9.35 3.11 4.29
C GLY A 27 -10.28 3.18 3.08
N TRP A 28 -9.76 3.57 1.92
CA TRP A 28 -10.46 3.52 0.63
C TRP A 28 -10.09 2.24 -0.14
N PRO A 29 -11.02 1.61 -0.89
CA PRO A 29 -10.72 0.45 -1.75
C PRO A 29 -9.71 0.80 -2.85
N ALA A 30 -8.68 -0.03 -3.04
CA ALA A 30 -7.58 0.27 -3.96
C ALA A 30 -8.05 0.32 -5.42
N GLU A 31 -9.06 -0.48 -5.76
CA GLU A 31 -9.65 -0.57 -7.09
C GLU A 31 -10.48 0.67 -7.46
N GLN A 32 -10.74 1.55 -6.49
CA GLN A 32 -11.65 2.69 -6.62
C GLN A 32 -10.96 4.04 -6.37
N PHE A 33 -9.63 4.10 -6.37
CA PHE A 33 -8.92 5.35 -6.11
C PHE A 33 -9.23 6.45 -7.14
N GLU A 34 -9.67 6.11 -8.35
CA GLU A 34 -10.10 7.08 -9.38
C GLU A 34 -11.29 7.94 -8.90
N TYR A 35 -12.18 7.39 -8.08
CA TYR A 35 -13.32 8.12 -7.54
C TYR A 35 -12.94 9.13 -6.46
N LEU A 36 -11.76 8.99 -5.84
CA LEU A 36 -11.27 9.97 -4.86
C LEU A 36 -11.05 11.34 -5.48
N GLN A 37 -10.69 11.40 -6.78
CA GLN A 37 -10.51 12.69 -7.45
C GLN A 37 -11.84 13.46 -7.53
N VAL A 38 -12.95 12.76 -7.81
CA VAL A 38 -14.29 13.35 -7.83
C VAL A 38 -14.71 13.77 -6.43
N LEU A 39 -14.48 12.92 -5.42
CA LEU A 39 -14.80 13.22 -4.03
C LEU A 39 -14.03 14.45 -3.52
N PHE A 40 -12.73 14.54 -3.84
CA PHE A 40 -11.88 15.66 -3.44
C PHE A 40 -12.15 16.94 -4.20
N ALA A 41 -12.65 16.89 -5.44
CA ALA A 41 -12.99 18.07 -6.22
C ALA A 41 -14.01 18.98 -5.52
N ALA A 42 -14.85 18.43 -4.62
CA ALA A 42 -15.79 19.20 -3.80
C ALA A 42 -15.10 20.17 -2.81
N TYR A 43 -13.83 19.92 -2.47
CA TYR A 43 -13.05 20.71 -1.51
C TYR A 43 -12.02 21.63 -2.19
N GLY A 44 -11.91 21.54 -3.51
CA GLY A 44 -11.07 22.42 -4.33
C GLY A 44 -10.32 21.67 -5.43
N PRO A 45 -9.51 22.40 -6.23
CA PRO A 45 -8.79 21.81 -7.35
C PRO A 45 -7.76 20.78 -6.89
N VAL A 46 -7.83 19.59 -7.49
CA VAL A 46 -6.93 18.46 -7.23
C VAL A 46 -5.92 18.36 -8.37
N GLU A 47 -4.63 18.47 -8.05
CA GLU A 47 -3.53 18.35 -9.01
C GLU A 47 -3.21 16.88 -9.32
N LEU A 48 -3.29 16.01 -8.30
CA LEU A 48 -2.91 14.60 -8.44
C LEU A 48 -3.63 13.73 -7.41
N VAL A 49 -4.08 12.56 -7.85
CA VAL A 49 -4.36 11.42 -6.95
C VAL A 49 -3.54 10.25 -7.48
N ARG A 50 -2.76 9.61 -6.60
CA ARG A 50 -1.85 8.54 -7.00
C ARG A 50 -1.76 7.44 -5.93
N PRO A 51 -2.02 6.17 -6.28
CA PRO A 51 -1.72 5.04 -5.40
C PRO A 51 -0.22 5.01 -5.08
N SER A 52 0.15 4.50 -3.90
CA SER A 52 1.58 4.33 -3.59
C SER A 52 2.22 3.24 -4.44
N ASP A 53 1.47 2.15 -4.61
CA ASP A 53 1.75 1.03 -5.52
C ASP A 53 0.44 0.29 -5.84
N ILE A 54 0.51 -0.73 -6.69
CA ILE A 54 -0.65 -1.50 -7.21
C ILE A 54 -1.37 -2.27 -6.09
N ALA A 55 -0.65 -2.70 -5.06
CA ALA A 55 -1.19 -3.49 -3.95
C ALA A 55 -1.45 -2.64 -2.70
N SER A 56 -1.20 -1.33 -2.78
CA SER A 56 -1.17 -0.46 -1.62
C SER A 56 -2.58 -0.20 -1.13
N SER A 57 -2.77 -0.34 0.18
CA SER A 57 -4.03 0.01 0.85
C SER A 57 -4.17 1.51 1.10
N TYR A 58 -3.40 2.34 0.39
CA TYR A 58 -3.34 3.79 0.57
C TYR A 58 -2.88 4.52 -0.69
N CYS A 59 -3.29 5.77 -0.82
CA CYS A 59 -2.87 6.65 -1.91
C CYS A 59 -2.47 8.02 -1.37
N PHE A 60 -1.93 8.85 -2.26
CA PHE A 60 -1.64 10.25 -2.02
C PHE A 60 -2.54 11.12 -2.87
N ALA A 61 -3.01 12.22 -2.30
CA ALA A 61 -3.71 13.29 -3.03
C ALA A 61 -2.95 14.59 -2.87
N MET A 62 -2.90 15.42 -3.91
CA MET A 62 -2.29 16.74 -3.90
C MET A 62 -3.30 17.75 -4.41
N PHE A 63 -3.61 18.74 -3.57
CA PHE A 63 -4.46 19.88 -3.91
C PHE A 63 -3.60 21.03 -4.44
N ALA A 64 -4.24 21.96 -5.16
CA ALA A 64 -3.60 23.20 -5.58
C ALA A 64 -3.12 24.03 -4.37
N THR A 65 -3.86 24.01 -3.26
CA THR A 65 -3.56 24.82 -2.07
C THR A 65 -3.73 24.03 -0.77
N ALA A 66 -3.01 24.43 0.28
CA ALA A 66 -3.11 23.82 1.61
C ALA A 66 -4.51 23.97 2.24
N PRO A 67 -5.21 25.12 2.14
CA PRO A 67 -6.58 25.26 2.64
C PRO A 67 -7.57 24.24 2.06
N CYS A 68 -7.46 23.91 0.76
CA CYS A 68 -8.30 22.88 0.13
C CYS A 68 -8.07 21.50 0.75
N ALA A 69 -6.80 21.13 0.96
CA ALA A 69 -6.45 19.87 1.62
C ALA A 69 -6.93 19.85 3.09
N GLN A 70 -6.86 20.99 3.78
CA GLN A 70 -7.39 21.17 5.13
C GLN A 70 -8.91 20.94 5.19
N ALA A 71 -9.65 21.55 4.26
CA ALA A 71 -11.10 21.39 4.16
C ALA A 71 -11.49 19.94 3.87
N ALA A 72 -10.78 19.27 2.95
CA ALA A 72 -10.98 17.86 2.64
C ALA A 72 -10.71 16.97 3.86
N LEU A 73 -9.62 17.22 4.59
CA LEU A 73 -9.31 16.49 5.81
C LEU A 73 -10.38 16.71 6.88
N ALA A 74 -10.86 17.93 7.07
CA ALA A 74 -11.90 18.24 8.05
C ALA A 74 -13.25 17.58 7.71
N GLY A 75 -13.62 17.53 6.43
CA GLY A 75 -14.91 16.99 5.98
C GLY A 75 -14.95 15.48 5.81
N LEU A 76 -13.83 14.84 5.47
CA LEU A 76 -13.80 13.42 5.07
C LEU A 76 -13.09 12.50 6.07
N ASN A 77 -12.25 13.03 6.95
CA ASN A 77 -11.52 12.19 7.88
C ASN A 77 -12.47 11.52 8.89
N ASN A 78 -12.26 10.22 9.10
CA ASN A 78 -13.09 9.31 9.89
C ASN A 78 -14.52 9.08 9.36
N MET A 79 -14.85 9.54 8.16
CA MET A 79 -16.13 9.25 7.54
C MET A 79 -16.20 7.78 7.08
N PRO A 80 -17.37 7.12 7.21
CA PRO A 80 -17.53 5.77 6.69
C PRO A 80 -17.36 5.76 5.16
N CYS A 81 -16.60 4.79 4.65
CA CYS A 81 -16.47 4.56 3.22
C CYS A 81 -17.60 3.65 2.75
N GLU A 82 -18.65 4.22 2.15
CA GLU A 82 -19.78 3.46 1.59
C GLU A 82 -19.34 2.51 0.46
N ALA A 83 -18.25 2.85 -0.21
CA ALA A 83 -17.63 2.03 -1.23
C ALA A 83 -16.92 0.77 -0.70
N SER A 84 -16.70 0.66 0.63
CA SER A 84 -16.04 -0.50 1.23
C SER A 84 -17.06 -1.45 1.88
N PRO A 85 -17.11 -2.74 1.47
CA PRO A 85 -17.93 -3.75 2.13
C PRO A 85 -17.50 -4.04 3.57
N SER A 86 -16.34 -3.52 4.02
CA SER A 86 -15.78 -3.76 5.35
C SER A 86 -16.06 -2.64 6.37
N ALA A 87 -16.95 -1.69 6.07
CA ALA A 87 -17.28 -0.54 6.93
C ALA A 87 -16.04 0.25 7.40
N ARG A 88 -14.97 0.26 6.59
CA ARG A 88 -13.75 1.01 6.92
C ARG A 88 -14.04 2.50 6.92
N LYS A 89 -13.46 3.20 7.90
CA LYS A 89 -13.44 4.65 7.93
C LYS A 89 -12.31 5.16 7.04
N LEU A 90 -12.60 6.21 6.31
CA LEU A 90 -11.62 6.94 5.52
C LEU A 90 -10.70 7.72 6.46
N CYS A 91 -9.40 7.47 6.40
CA CYS A 91 -8.42 8.07 7.30
C CYS A 91 -7.44 8.95 6.49
N LEU A 92 -7.45 10.25 6.78
CA LEU A 92 -6.62 11.25 6.12
C LEU A 92 -5.59 11.82 7.08
N ARG A 93 -4.37 12.02 6.58
CA ARG A 93 -3.29 12.68 7.30
C ARG A 93 -2.51 13.60 6.36
N TYR A 94 -1.91 14.65 6.88
CA TYR A 94 -1.00 15.48 6.08
C TYR A 94 0.23 14.68 5.65
N SER A 95 0.70 14.98 4.45
CA SER A 95 1.86 14.38 3.80
C SER A 95 2.70 15.48 3.17
N ASN A 96 4.00 15.27 3.06
CA ASN A 96 4.86 16.15 2.26
C ASN A 96 5.15 15.52 0.90
N ALA A 97 5.33 16.38 -0.12
CA ALA A 97 5.78 15.98 -1.44
C ALA A 97 6.96 16.86 -1.86
N THR A 98 8.04 16.24 -2.34
CA THR A 98 9.19 16.93 -2.90
C THR A 98 9.32 16.55 -4.37
N MET A 99 9.47 17.52 -5.26
CA MET A 99 9.91 17.21 -6.63
C MET A 99 11.35 16.73 -6.59
N GLN A 100 11.61 15.56 -7.15
CA GLN A 100 12.96 15.05 -7.34
C GLN A 100 13.21 14.80 -8.84
N PRO A 101 14.40 15.16 -9.35
CA PRO A 101 14.82 14.77 -10.67
C PRO A 101 14.97 13.25 -10.72
N GLN A 102 14.17 12.58 -11.55
CA GLN A 102 14.35 11.14 -11.79
C GLN A 102 15.19 10.97 -13.06
N GLN A 103 16.37 10.38 -12.93
CA GLN A 103 17.16 9.98 -14.09
C GLN A 103 16.44 8.84 -14.79
N LEU A 104 15.82 9.13 -15.93
CA LEU A 104 15.25 8.11 -16.80
C LEU A 104 16.39 7.42 -17.54
N HIS A 105 16.60 6.14 -17.25
CA HIS A 105 17.46 5.29 -18.06
C HIS A 105 16.83 5.06 -19.45
N PRO A 106 17.63 4.96 -20.54
CA PRO A 106 17.14 4.81 -21.91
C PRO A 106 16.18 3.64 -22.14
N GLU A 107 16.26 2.57 -21.35
CA GLU A 107 15.30 1.45 -21.41
C GLU A 107 13.84 1.83 -21.05
N ASN A 108 13.60 3.00 -20.43
CA ASN A 108 12.27 3.47 -20.01
C ASN A 108 11.65 4.52 -20.96
N MET A 109 12.30 4.84 -22.09
CA MET A 109 11.95 5.98 -22.94
C MET A 109 10.65 5.81 -23.76
N LEU A 110 10.08 4.61 -23.87
CA LEU A 110 8.82 4.41 -24.60
C LEU A 110 7.55 4.70 -23.77
N GLY A 111 7.66 5.00 -22.47
CA GLY A 111 6.51 5.19 -21.58
C GLY A 111 6.11 6.64 -21.28
N CYS A 112 6.81 7.64 -21.82
CA CYS A 112 6.77 9.01 -21.25
C CYS A 112 5.99 10.06 -22.05
N LEU A 113 5.28 9.72 -23.14
CA LEU A 113 4.56 10.72 -23.94
C LEU A 113 3.07 10.45 -24.20
N THR A 114 2.41 9.60 -23.41
CA THR A 114 0.96 9.42 -23.53
C THR A 114 0.27 9.40 -22.17
N LEU A 115 -0.56 10.41 -21.94
CA LEU A 115 -1.55 10.51 -20.87
C LEU A 115 -2.61 9.41 -21.06
N THR A 116 -2.38 8.18 -20.59
CA THR A 116 -3.42 7.14 -20.44
C THR A 116 -2.94 6.01 -19.53
N ILE A 117 -3.56 5.86 -18.34
CA ILE A 117 -3.97 4.66 -17.56
C ILE A 117 -3.12 3.34 -17.58
N HIS A 118 -1.94 3.28 -18.20
CA HIS A 118 -1.17 2.04 -18.37
C HIS A 118 0.35 2.23 -18.19
N ALA A 119 0.76 3.00 -17.19
CA ALA A 119 2.12 2.94 -16.68
C ALA A 119 2.16 2.14 -15.37
N PHE A 120 1.71 0.88 -15.44
CA PHE A 120 2.14 -0.12 -14.47
C PHE A 120 3.63 -0.30 -14.67
N GLN A 121 4.40 0.27 -13.75
CA GLN A 121 5.81 0.01 -13.59
C GLN A 121 5.99 -1.50 -13.63
N GLN A 122 6.67 -2.02 -14.66
CA GLN A 122 7.13 -3.40 -14.68
C GLN A 122 7.94 -3.56 -13.39
N SER A 123 7.33 -4.20 -12.40
CA SER A 123 8.03 -4.61 -11.20
C SER A 123 9.27 -5.37 -11.66
N ALA A 124 10.43 -5.06 -11.08
CA ALA A 124 11.64 -5.84 -11.29
C ALA A 124 11.27 -7.34 -11.35
N PRO A 125 11.90 -8.13 -12.26
CA PRO A 125 11.61 -9.56 -12.32
C PRO A 125 11.62 -10.11 -10.89
N PRO A 126 10.60 -10.91 -10.52
CA PRO A 126 10.46 -11.37 -9.15
C PRO A 126 11.81 -11.95 -8.70
N PRO A 127 12.28 -11.61 -7.49
CA PRO A 127 13.58 -12.07 -7.03
C PRO A 127 13.65 -13.57 -7.21
N ALA A 128 14.77 -14.07 -7.74
CA ALA A 128 14.97 -15.49 -7.97
C ALA A 128 14.64 -16.26 -6.69
N THR A 129 13.62 -17.11 -6.74
CA THR A 129 13.17 -17.89 -5.58
C THR A 129 14.00 -19.16 -5.48
N ALA A 130 14.69 -19.32 -4.35
CA ALA A 130 15.35 -20.57 -4.03
C ALA A 130 14.29 -21.66 -3.77
N ARG A 131 14.46 -22.83 -4.40
CA ARG A 131 13.61 -24.02 -4.26
C ARG A 131 14.25 -25.11 -3.41
N THR A 132 15.48 -24.90 -2.95
CA THR A 132 16.20 -25.78 -2.04
C THR A 132 16.92 -24.96 -0.98
N SER A 133 17.17 -25.55 0.19
CA SER A 133 17.99 -24.94 1.25
C SER A 133 19.42 -24.66 0.77
N ASP A 134 19.97 -25.53 -0.09
CA ASP A 134 21.33 -25.41 -0.63
C ASP A 134 21.49 -24.16 -1.51
N GLN A 135 20.45 -23.81 -2.29
CA GLN A 135 20.44 -22.59 -3.09
C GLN A 135 20.47 -21.31 -2.25
N LEU A 136 19.96 -21.37 -1.01
CA LEU A 136 19.95 -20.27 -0.06
C LEU A 136 21.27 -20.14 0.71
N GLY A 137 21.98 -21.24 0.93
CA GLY A 137 23.27 -21.26 1.63
C GLY A 137 23.21 -20.78 3.09
N VAL A 138 22.02 -20.77 3.71
CA VAL A 138 21.82 -20.32 5.09
C VAL A 138 22.15 -21.47 6.06
N PRO A 139 23.17 -21.32 6.92
CA PRO A 139 23.54 -22.38 7.87
C PRO A 139 22.37 -22.72 8.81
N GLY A 140 22.06 -24.01 8.93
CA GLY A 140 20.99 -24.52 9.80
C GLY A 140 19.58 -24.49 9.19
N LEU A 141 19.39 -23.93 7.99
CA LEU A 141 18.11 -23.99 7.28
C LEU A 141 18.03 -25.26 6.44
N GLN A 142 16.94 -26.03 6.59
CA GLN A 142 16.63 -27.20 5.77
C GLN A 142 15.21 -27.09 5.22
N LEU A 143 15.02 -27.51 3.96
CA LEU A 143 13.70 -27.59 3.33
C LEU A 143 13.37 -29.06 3.06
N LEU A 144 12.37 -29.58 3.78
CA LEU A 144 11.84 -30.92 3.60
C LEU A 144 10.59 -30.83 2.72
N HIS A 145 10.67 -31.38 1.51
CA HIS A 145 9.53 -31.47 0.61
C HIS A 145 8.62 -32.63 1.02
N GLU A 146 7.31 -32.49 0.80
CA GLU A 146 6.31 -33.54 1.07
C GLU A 146 6.38 -34.12 2.49
N PHE A 147 6.74 -33.29 3.49
CA PHE A 147 6.82 -33.72 4.90
C PHE A 147 5.45 -34.13 5.47
N VAL A 148 4.38 -33.59 4.90
CA VAL A 148 2.99 -33.86 5.27
C VAL A 148 2.30 -34.45 4.04
N SER A 149 1.51 -35.51 4.23
CA SER A 149 0.70 -36.08 3.16
C SER A 149 -0.52 -35.21 2.84
N PRO A 150 -1.13 -35.32 1.65
CA PRO A 150 -2.34 -34.57 1.31
C PRO A 150 -3.51 -34.81 2.28
N GLY A 151 -3.60 -36.00 2.88
CA GLY A 151 -4.64 -36.31 3.88
C GLY A 151 -4.41 -35.57 5.20
N GLU A 152 -3.18 -35.61 5.71
CA GLU A 152 -2.79 -34.87 6.93
C GLU A 152 -2.91 -33.36 6.74
N GLU A 153 -2.63 -32.83 5.55
CA GLU A 153 -2.84 -31.41 5.24
C GLU A 153 -4.30 -31.00 5.44
N ILE A 154 -5.25 -31.80 4.92
CA ILE A 154 -6.69 -31.55 5.07
C ILE A 154 -7.09 -31.59 6.55
N GLU A 155 -6.59 -32.57 7.31
CA GLU A 155 -6.85 -32.68 8.75
C GLU A 155 -6.33 -31.46 9.52
N LEU A 156 -5.11 -31.03 9.24
CA LEU A 156 -4.49 -29.85 9.85
C LEU A 156 -5.28 -28.57 9.55
N LEU A 157 -5.71 -28.38 8.30
CA LEU A 157 -6.52 -27.23 7.89
C LEU A 157 -7.87 -27.21 8.60
N ASN A 158 -8.54 -28.36 8.72
CA ASN A 158 -9.82 -28.47 9.42
C ASN A 158 -9.70 -28.20 10.92
N ALA A 159 -8.59 -28.64 11.54
CA ALA A 159 -8.32 -28.42 12.96
C ALA A 159 -8.18 -26.93 13.31
N VAL A 160 -7.56 -26.13 12.43
CA VAL A 160 -7.37 -24.69 12.67
C VAL A 160 -8.56 -23.84 12.20
N ALA A 161 -9.35 -24.29 11.22
CA ALA A 161 -10.42 -23.50 10.61
C ALA A 161 -11.43 -22.93 11.63
N HIS A 162 -11.75 -23.71 12.67
CA HIS A 162 -12.80 -23.41 13.65
C HIS A 162 -12.25 -22.84 14.97
N GLY A 163 -10.95 -22.57 15.06
CA GLY A 163 -10.32 -22.01 16.25
C GLY A 163 -10.66 -20.54 16.49
N PRO A 164 -10.46 -20.03 17.72
CA PRO A 164 -10.56 -18.60 18.01
C PRO A 164 -9.44 -17.85 17.29
N TRP A 165 -9.82 -16.90 16.43
CA TRP A 165 -8.87 -16.10 15.65
C TRP A 165 -8.67 -14.71 16.26
N GLN A 166 -7.41 -14.32 16.44
CA GLN A 166 -7.03 -12.94 16.67
C GLN A 166 -6.78 -12.22 15.35
N HIS A 167 -7.19 -10.96 15.24
CA HIS A 167 -7.08 -10.18 14.02
C HIS A 167 -6.06 -9.05 14.21
N LEU A 168 -4.85 -9.25 13.72
CA LEU A 168 -3.77 -8.27 13.79
C LEU A 168 -3.49 -7.67 12.41
N ALA A 169 -3.58 -6.34 12.30
CA ALA A 169 -3.09 -5.44 11.25
C ALA A 169 -3.30 -5.81 9.75
N LYS A 170 -3.80 -7.00 9.39
CA LYS A 170 -4.16 -7.58 8.07
C LYS A 170 -4.25 -9.13 8.05
N ARG A 171 -3.97 -9.86 9.14
CA ARG A 171 -3.92 -11.34 9.18
C ARG A 171 -4.71 -11.92 10.36
N ARG A 172 -5.14 -13.18 10.20
CA ARG A 172 -5.69 -13.99 11.30
C ARG A 172 -4.55 -14.76 11.96
N VAL A 173 -4.54 -14.79 13.29
CA VAL A 173 -3.50 -15.44 14.11
C VAL A 173 -4.18 -16.30 15.18
N GLN A 174 -3.65 -17.48 15.43
CA GLN A 174 -4.06 -18.36 16.53
C GLN A 174 -2.80 -18.80 17.29
N HIS A 175 -2.82 -18.70 18.61
CA HIS A 175 -1.74 -19.12 19.50
C HIS A 175 -2.11 -20.44 20.19
N PHE A 176 -1.12 -21.29 20.44
CA PHE A 176 -1.27 -22.54 21.18
C PHE A 176 -0.22 -22.62 22.29
N GLY A 177 -0.65 -23.05 23.49
CA GLY A 177 0.21 -23.12 24.68
C GLY A 177 0.42 -21.76 25.35
N TRP A 178 1.26 -20.91 24.75
CA TRP A 178 1.57 -19.57 25.26
C TRP A 178 1.15 -18.50 24.24
N GLU A 179 0.46 -17.48 24.72
CA GLU A 179 0.06 -16.33 23.91
C GLU A 179 1.14 -15.25 23.92
N PHE A 180 1.40 -14.65 22.75
CA PHE A 180 2.26 -13.48 22.67
C PHE A 180 1.41 -12.22 22.88
N ASP A 181 1.69 -11.45 23.93
CA ASP A 181 1.00 -10.20 24.19
C ASP A 181 1.49 -9.11 23.21
N TYR A 182 0.60 -8.66 22.34
CA TYR A 182 0.89 -7.59 21.37
C TYR A 182 0.72 -6.18 21.97
N SER A 183 0.13 -6.04 23.15
CA SER A 183 -0.13 -4.75 23.80
C SER A 183 1.14 -4.10 24.38
N VAL A 184 2.21 -4.87 24.59
CA VAL A 184 3.48 -4.40 25.15
C VAL A 184 4.41 -3.69 24.14
N ARG A 185 3.97 -3.47 22.90
CA ARG A 185 4.67 -2.59 21.95
C ARG A 185 3.89 -1.28 21.79
N GLY A 186 4.35 -0.25 22.49
CA GLY A 186 3.91 1.15 22.32
C GLY A 186 4.25 1.72 20.96
#